data_AF-A0A2M7LLR4-F1
#
_entry.id   AF-A0A2M7LLR4-F1
#
_cell.length_a   1.000
_cell.length_b   1.000
_cell.length_c   1.000
_cell.angle_alpha   90.00
_cell.angle_beta   90.00
_cell.angle_gamma   90.00
#
_symmetry.space_group_name_H-M   'P 1'
#
loop_
_entity.id
_entity.type
_entity.pdbx_description
1 polymer ?
#
loop_
_entity_poly.entity_id
_entity_poly.type
_entity_poly.pdbx_seq_one_letter_code
_entity_poly.pdbx_strand_id
1 'polypeptide(L)'
;MADQYTLDYRLIPAIAMQESGLCKHIYEGSHNCWGWGIYGNKVTRFDSYEEAIETISRGIKKNYIDKGLTTPEAIMRKYTPPSDGSWAFGVNTFLKMIE
;
A
#
# COMPACT_ATOMS: atom_id res chain seq x y z
N MET A 1 -7.72 -9.52 -7.86
CA MET A 1 -6.51 -8.67 -7.85
C MET A 1 -5.27 -9.43 -7.39
N ALA A 2 -5.24 -10.04 -6.20
CA ALA A 2 -4.06 -10.79 -5.73
C ALA A 2 -3.66 -11.92 -6.68
N ASP A 3 -4.60 -12.79 -7.07
CA ASP A 3 -4.35 -13.88 -8.02
C ASP A 3 -3.94 -13.37 -9.40
N GLN A 4 -4.60 -12.31 -9.88
CA GLN A 4 -4.33 -11.69 -11.18
C GLN A 4 -2.92 -11.11 -11.29
N TYR A 5 -2.37 -10.62 -10.17
CA TYR A 5 -1.04 -10.03 -10.12
C TYR A 5 -0.02 -10.89 -9.40
N THR A 6 -0.36 -12.15 -9.04
CA THR A 6 0.50 -13.05 -8.27
C THR A 6 1.14 -12.35 -7.05
N LEU A 7 0.31 -11.62 -6.30
CA LEU A 7 0.69 -10.92 -5.08
C LEU A 7 0.28 -11.75 -3.87
N ASP A 8 1.04 -11.64 -2.79
CA ASP A 8 0.55 -12.05 -1.47
C ASP A 8 -0.74 -11.27 -1.17
N TYR A 9 -1.86 -11.97 -1.04
CA TYR A 9 -3.19 -11.36 -0.84
C TYR A 9 -3.25 -10.49 0.42
N ARG A 10 -2.36 -10.72 1.38
CA ARG A 10 -2.28 -10.00 2.65
C ARG A 10 -1.60 -8.64 2.50
N LEU A 11 -0.77 -8.46 1.48
CA LEU A 11 0.08 -7.27 1.34
C LEU A 11 -0.72 -5.98 1.17
N ILE A 12 -1.72 -5.98 0.29
CA ILE A 12 -2.53 -4.78 0.01
C ILE A 12 -3.36 -4.37 1.24
N PRO A 13 -4.07 -5.27 1.95
CA PRO A 13 -4.73 -4.95 3.22
C PRO A 13 -3.75 -4.49 4.31
N ALA A 14 -2.58 -5.13 4.45
CA ALA A 14 -1.59 -4.76 5.46
C ALA A 14 -1.02 -3.35 5.25
N ILE A 15 -0.79 -2.95 4.00
CA ILE A 15 -0.39 -1.57 3.67
C ILE A 15 -1.52 -0.59 4.02
N ALA A 16 -2.78 -0.89 3.70
CA ALA A 16 -3.90 -0.01 4.05
C ALA A 16 -4.09 0.15 5.57
N MET A 17 -3.89 -0.92 6.33
CA MET A 17 -3.87 -0.86 7.80
C MET A 17 -2.78 0.10 8.29
N GLN A 18 -1.57 -0.01 7.76
CA GLN A 18 -0.45 0.83 8.16
C GLN A 18 -0.63 2.30 7.78
N GLU A 19 -1.17 2.58 6.59
CA GLU A 19 -1.28 3.92 6.04
C GLU A 19 -2.45 4.71 6.62
N SER A 20 -3.58 4.05 6.87
CA SER A 20 -4.83 4.75 7.22
C SER A 20 -5.73 4.00 8.20
N GLY A 21 -5.30 2.87 8.74
CA GLY A 21 -6.14 2.01 9.58
C GLY A 21 -7.34 1.44 8.83
N LEU A 22 -7.17 1.03 7.57
CA LEU A 22 -8.24 0.66 6.64
C LEU A 22 -9.22 1.80 6.37
N CYS A 23 -8.70 2.87 5.77
CA CYS A 23 -9.48 4.03 5.33
C CYS A 23 -10.09 4.87 6.47
N LYS A 24 -9.75 4.62 7.75
CA LYS A 24 -10.22 5.44 8.88
C LYS A 24 -9.64 6.84 8.84
N HIS A 25 -8.43 6.98 8.32
CA HIS A 25 -7.69 8.24 8.22
C HIS A 25 -7.28 8.50 6.77
N ILE A 26 -8.21 9.02 5.97
CA ILE A 26 -7.97 9.41 4.57
C ILE A 26 -8.55 10.79 4.29
N TYR A 27 -8.12 11.41 3.19
CA TYR A 27 -8.82 12.57 2.66
C TYR A 27 -10.23 12.16 2.20
N GLU A 28 -11.25 12.91 2.64
CA GLU A 28 -12.65 12.65 2.29
C GLU A 28 -12.83 12.55 0.77
N GLY A 29 -13.58 11.55 0.32
CA GLY A 29 -13.83 11.27 -1.10
C GLY A 29 -12.60 10.88 -1.92
N SER A 30 -11.46 10.54 -1.31
CA SER A 30 -10.26 10.10 -2.06
C SER A 30 -10.26 8.64 -2.47
N HIS A 31 -10.98 7.78 -1.72
CA HIS A 31 -10.88 6.32 -1.80
C HIS A 31 -9.43 5.79 -1.73
N ASN A 32 -8.51 6.57 -1.14
CA ASN A 32 -7.07 6.29 -1.15
C ASN A 32 -6.58 5.88 0.25
N CYS A 33 -6.79 4.61 0.59
CA CYS A 33 -6.44 4.05 1.89
C CYS A 33 -4.96 3.70 2.06
N TRP A 34 -4.17 3.85 1.00
CA TRP A 34 -2.77 3.42 0.94
C TRP A 34 -1.81 4.60 0.87
N GLY A 35 -2.29 5.85 0.92
CA GLY A 35 -1.43 7.02 0.73
C GLY A 35 -0.78 7.09 -0.65
N TRP A 36 -1.33 6.38 -1.65
CA TRP A 36 -0.69 6.21 -2.95
C TRP A 36 -0.66 7.53 -3.71
N GLY A 37 0.53 7.97 -4.13
CA GLY A 37 0.69 9.18 -4.95
C GLY A 37 0.32 10.48 -4.23
N ILE A 38 0.50 10.55 -2.90
CA ILE A 38 0.33 11.77 -2.11
C ILE A 38 1.69 12.41 -1.87
N TYR A 39 1.85 13.69 -2.22
CA TYR A 39 3.09 14.44 -2.02
C TYR A 39 2.84 15.94 -1.94
N GLY A 40 3.30 16.56 -0.85
CA GLY A 40 3.00 17.96 -0.55
C GLY A 40 1.49 18.21 -0.57
N ASN A 41 1.04 19.10 -1.47
CA ASN A 41 -0.38 19.44 -1.62
C ASN A 41 -1.13 18.55 -2.63
N LYS A 42 -0.43 17.64 -3.33
CA LYS A 42 -1.08 16.73 -4.27
C LYS A 42 -1.66 15.53 -3.53
N VAL A 43 -2.96 15.31 -3.70
CA VAL A 43 -3.69 14.12 -3.24
C VAL A 43 -4.20 13.38 -4.45
N THR A 44 -3.76 12.14 -4.64
CA THR A 44 -4.36 11.24 -5.63
C THR A 44 -5.70 10.76 -5.09
N ARG A 45 -6.75 10.90 -5.91
CA ARG A 45 -8.13 10.51 -5.62
C ARG A 45 -8.57 9.52 -6.68
N PHE A 46 -9.29 8.49 -6.25
CA PHE A 46 -9.89 7.48 -7.11
C PHE A 46 -11.41 7.65 -7.10
N ASP A 47 -12.06 7.27 -8.18
CA ASP A 47 -13.51 7.31 -8.31
C ASP A 47 -14.19 6.25 -7.45
N SER A 48 -13.52 5.11 -7.21
CA SER A 48 -13.99 4.06 -6.31
C SER A 48 -12.86 3.29 -5.61
N TYR A 49 -13.22 2.49 -4.60
CA TYR A 49 -12.26 1.60 -3.92
C TYR A 49 -11.77 0.50 -4.87
N GLU A 50 -12.60 -0.01 -5.78
CA GLU A 50 -12.21 -1.02 -6.76
C GLU A 50 -11.13 -0.47 -7.70
N GLU A 51 -11.30 0.75 -8.21
CA GLU A 51 -10.30 1.41 -9.06
C GLU A 51 -8.98 1.63 -8.30
N ALA A 52 -9.07 2.06 -7.04
CA ALA A 52 -7.92 2.24 -6.17
C ALA A 52 -7.16 0.91 -5.97
N ILE A 53 -7.87 -0.15 -5.57
CA ILE A 53 -7.28 -1.48 -5.32
C ILE A 53 -6.61 -2.01 -6.58
N GLU A 54 -7.24 -1.90 -7.75
CA GLU A 54 -6.65 -2.35 -9.02
C GLU A 54 -5.37 -1.56 -9.33
N THR A 55 -5.43 -0.24 -9.24
CA THR A 55 -4.30 0.65 -9.55
C THR A 55 -3.11 0.39 -8.63
N ILE A 56 -3.38 0.22 -7.33
CA ILE A 56 -2.35 -0.01 -6.32
C ILE A 56 -1.78 -1.41 -6.44
N SER A 57 -2.62 -2.43 -6.64
CA SER A 57 -2.15 -3.82 -6.84
C SER A 57 -1.23 -3.90 -8.06
N ARG A 58 -1.65 -3.33 -9.20
CA ARG A 58 -0.83 -3.25 -10.41
C ARG A 58 0.45 -2.47 -10.18
N GLY A 59 0.36 -1.35 -9.48
CA GLY A 59 1.49 -0.48 -9.14
C GLY A 59 2.52 -1.18 -8.26
N ILE A 60 2.09 -1.87 -7.21
CA ILE A 60 2.94 -2.65 -6.30
C ILE A 60 3.63 -3.77 -7.07
N LYS A 61 2.88 -4.55 -7.87
CA LYS A 61 3.45 -5.62 -8.69
C LYS A 61 4.55 -5.09 -9.61
N LYS A 62 4.21 -4.13 -10.48
CA LYS A 62 5.12 -3.61 -11.51
C LYS A 62 6.33 -2.86 -10.95
N ASN A 63 6.11 -2.03 -9.93
CA ASN A 63 7.14 -1.10 -9.48
C ASN A 63 7.99 -1.64 -8.32
N TYR A 64 7.57 -2.71 -7.66
CA TYR A 64 8.22 -3.25 -6.47
C TYR A 64 8.51 -4.74 -6.64
N ILE A 65 7.47 -5.57 -6.72
CA ILE A 65 7.63 -7.04 -6.72
C ILE A 65 8.42 -7.51 -7.95
N ASP A 66 8.08 -7.02 -9.15
CA ASP A 66 8.79 -7.32 -10.40
C ASP A 66 10.23 -6.80 -10.44
N LYS A 67 10.60 -5.94 -9.49
CA LYS A 67 11.95 -5.44 -9.31
C LYS A 67 12.70 -6.14 -8.17
N GLY A 68 12.14 -7.22 -7.63
CA GLY A 68 12.73 -7.98 -6.53
C GLY A 68 12.54 -7.35 -5.14
N LEU A 69 11.71 -6.31 -5.01
CA LEU A 69 11.39 -5.69 -3.71
C LEU A 69 10.24 -6.44 -3.06
N THR A 70 10.53 -7.59 -2.48
CA THR A 70 9.50 -8.55 -2.00
C THR A 70 9.26 -8.52 -0.49
N THR A 71 10.03 -7.75 0.28
CA THR A 71 9.82 -7.58 1.73
C THR A 71 9.29 -6.19 2.06
N PRO A 72 8.56 -6.00 3.17
CA PRO A 72 8.12 -4.67 3.60
C PRO A 72 9.26 -3.66 3.73
N GLU A 73 10.44 -4.06 4.20
CA GLU A 73 11.63 -3.19 4.30
C GLU A 73 12.12 -2.75 2.92
N ALA A 74 12.16 -3.68 1.96
CA ALA A 74 12.55 -3.36 0.59
C ALA A 74 11.53 -2.43 -0.09
N ILE A 75 10.24 -2.65 0.15
CA ILE A 75 9.16 -1.80 -0.34
C ILE A 75 9.23 -0.41 0.31
N MET A 76 9.39 -0.33 1.63
CA MET A 76 9.47 0.90 2.43
C MET A 76 10.50 1.89 1.87
N ARG A 77 11.71 1.40 1.58
CA ARG A 77 12.81 2.24 1.04
C ARG A 77 12.43 3.02 -0.21
N LYS A 78 11.44 2.54 -0.96
CA LYS A 78 10.93 3.19 -2.17
C LYS A 78 9.55 3.82 -1.98
N TYR A 79 8.67 3.20 -1.21
CA TYR A 79 7.30 3.64 -0.99
C TYR A 79 7.23 4.86 -0.06
N THR A 80 8.00 4.83 1.02
CA THR A 80 8.10 5.90 2.00
C THR A 80 9.57 6.07 2.45
N PRO A 81 10.45 6.61 1.59
CA PRO A 81 11.88 6.73 1.87
C PRO A 81 12.24 7.45 3.18
N PRO A 82 11.47 8.44 3.67
CA PRO A 82 11.74 9.08 4.97
C PRO A 82 11.50 8.18 6.18
N SER A 83 10.78 7.06 6.04
CA SER A 83 10.55 6.14 7.15
C SER A 83 11.84 5.40 7.52
N ASP A 84 12.11 5.34 8.81
CA ASP A 84 13.29 4.76 9.44
C ASP A 84 13.10 3.29 9.86
N GLY A 85 12.03 2.64 9.41
CA GLY A 85 11.70 1.24 9.76
C GLY A 85 10.32 1.09 10.39
N SER A 86 9.78 2.16 10.97
CA SER A 86 8.44 2.20 11.58
C SER A 86 7.34 1.71 10.63
N TRP A 87 7.40 2.08 9.34
CA TRP A 87 6.42 1.64 8.35
C TRP A 87 6.50 0.14 8.08
N ALA A 88 7.71 -0.39 7.86
CA ALA A 88 7.89 -1.81 7.60
C ALA A 88 7.49 -2.65 8.81
N PHE A 89 7.79 -2.19 10.03
CA PHE A 89 7.34 -2.84 11.26
C PHE A 89 5.82 -2.96 11.32
N GLY A 90 5.10 -1.88 11.01
CA GLY A 90 3.64 -1.88 10.99
C GLY A 90 3.07 -2.85 9.94
N VAL A 91 3.55 -2.79 8.69
CA VAL A 91 3.12 -3.73 7.63
C VAL A 91 3.39 -5.17 8.04
N ASN A 92 4.57 -5.50 8.57
CA ASN A 92 4.90 -6.83 9.08
C ASN A 92 3.96 -7.27 10.21
N THR A 93 3.56 -6.36 11.09
CA THR A 93 2.61 -6.65 12.17
C THR A 93 1.26 -7.06 11.60
N PHE A 94 0.73 -6.31 10.62
CA PHE A 94 -0.54 -6.64 9.98
C PHE A 94 -0.47 -7.91 9.12
N LEU A 95 0.64 -8.16 8.42
CA LEU A 95 0.83 -9.41 7.68
C LEU A 95 0.68 -10.65 8.58
N LYS A 96 1.21 -10.60 9.81
CA LYS A 96 1.08 -11.67 10.80
C LYS A 96 -0.33 -11.81 11.38
N MET A 97 -1.10 -10.72 11.46
CA MET A 97 -2.47 -10.75 11.98
C MET A 97 -3.49 -11.25 10.95
N ILE A 98 -3.16 -11.24 9.66
CA ILE A 98 -4.03 -11.69 8.56
C ILE A 98 -3.73 -13.16 8.16
N GLU A 99 -2.64 -13.74 8.68
CA GLU A 99 -2.37 -15.19 8.59
C GLU A 99 -3.50 -16.00 9.22
#